data_AF-A0A4U9DDK0-F1
#
_entry.id   AF-A0A4U9DDK0-F1
#
_cell.length_a   1.000
_cell.length_b   1.000
_cell.length_c   1.000
_cell.angle_alpha   90.00
_cell.angle_beta   90.00
_cell.angle_gamma   90.00
#
_symmetry.space_group_name_H-M   'P 1'
#
loop_
_entity.id
_entity.type
_entity.pdbx_description
1 polymer ?
#
loop_
_entity_poly.entity_id
_entity_poly.type
_entity_poly.pdbx_seq_one_letter_code
_entity_poly.pdbx_strand_id
1 'polypeptide(L)'
;MTLKAFWPQLFDGDSPRLLATGMREQLFADIETRDLPLSHKQVIKCLKSLTRSDLYLSVMQPGAPRYDIHGESSRQSLKKRRNMPVNV
;
A
#
# COMPACT_ATOMS: atom_id res chain seq x y z
N MET A 1 1.15 10.50 -8.61
CA MET A 1 0.07 11.41 -8.17
C MET A 1 -1.35 10.88 -8.40
N THR A 2 -1.57 9.60 -8.74
CA THR A 2 -2.92 9.08 -9.05
C THR A 2 -3.61 8.32 -7.91
N LEU A 3 -2.88 7.51 -7.12
CA LEU A 3 -3.51 6.70 -6.05
C LEU A 3 -4.26 7.53 -4.99
N LYS A 4 -3.69 8.65 -4.54
CA LYS A 4 -4.28 9.51 -3.50
C LYS A 4 -5.62 10.13 -3.93
N ALA A 5 -5.85 10.34 -5.23
CA ALA A 5 -7.10 10.89 -5.75
C ALA A 5 -8.26 9.88 -5.66
N PHE A 6 -7.97 8.60 -5.88
CA PHE A 6 -8.99 7.53 -5.86
C PHE A 6 -9.16 6.87 -4.48
N TRP A 7 -8.07 6.80 -3.71
CA TRP A 7 -8.00 6.20 -2.37
C TRP A 7 -7.22 7.11 -1.41
N PRO A 8 -7.82 8.23 -0.97
CA PRO A 8 -7.16 9.15 -0.04
C PRO A 8 -6.87 8.49 1.31
N GLN A 9 -7.67 7.50 1.75
CA GLN A 9 -7.46 6.78 3.01
C GLN A 9 -6.16 5.97 3.09
N LEU A 10 -5.47 5.75 1.96
CA LEU A 10 -4.15 5.12 1.93
C LEU A 10 -3.03 6.09 2.29
N PHE A 11 -3.35 7.37 2.47
CA PHE A 11 -2.40 8.42 2.78
C PHE A 11 -2.81 9.12 4.08
N ASP A 12 -1.81 9.58 4.82
CA ASP A 12 -1.97 10.45 5.97
C ASP A 12 -1.34 11.80 5.63
N GLY A 13 -2.16 12.75 5.19
CA GLY A 13 -1.65 13.94 4.51
C GLY A 13 -0.86 13.55 3.27
N ASP A 14 0.44 13.84 3.24
CA ASP A 14 1.35 13.48 2.14
C ASP A 14 2.14 12.19 2.38
N SER A 15 2.03 11.60 3.57
CA SER A 15 2.73 10.37 3.92
C SER A 15 1.91 9.13 3.55
N PRO A 16 2.47 8.14 2.83
CA PRO A 16 1.76 6.89 2.55
C PRO A 16 1.60 6.06 3.82
N ARG A 17 0.40 5.51 4.06
CA ARG A 17 0.11 4.59 5.16
C ARG A 17 0.57 3.17 4.83
N LEU A 18 0.84 2.37 5.85
CA LEU A 18 1.19 0.96 5.68
C LEU A 18 0.01 0.16 5.14
N LEU A 19 0.26 -0.58 4.08
CA LEU A 19 -0.76 -1.36 3.39
C LEU A 19 -0.96 -2.72 4.05
N ALA A 20 -2.23 -3.14 4.21
CA ALA A 20 -2.60 -4.48 4.62
C ALA A 20 -2.26 -5.53 3.55
N THR A 21 -2.18 -6.80 3.98
CA THR A 21 -2.02 -7.93 3.05
C THR A 21 -3.32 -8.10 2.25
N GLY A 22 -3.22 -8.41 0.95
CA GLY A 22 -4.41 -8.53 0.08
C GLY A 22 -4.92 -7.22 -0.54
N MET A 23 -4.19 -6.12 -0.33
CA MET A 23 -4.52 -4.80 -0.87
C MET A 23 -4.66 -4.73 -2.39
N ARG A 24 -3.97 -5.60 -3.12
CA ARG A 24 -3.98 -5.55 -4.59
C ARG A 24 -5.34 -6.00 -5.10
N GLU A 25 -5.81 -7.11 -4.56
CA GLU A 25 -7.08 -7.74 -4.89
C GLU A 25 -8.24 -6.81 -4.53
N GLN A 26 -8.18 -6.17 -3.35
CA GLN A 26 -9.15 -5.15 -2.96
C GLN A 26 -9.17 -3.95 -3.91
N LEU A 27 -8.00 -3.42 -4.29
CA LEU A 27 -7.92 -2.31 -5.24
C LEU A 27 -8.44 -2.68 -6.63
N PHE A 28 -8.20 -3.90 -7.10
CA PHE A 28 -8.73 -4.36 -8.39
C PHE A 28 -10.25 -4.48 -8.36
N ALA A 29 -10.82 -5.08 -7.31
CA ALA A 29 -12.26 -5.15 -7.12
C ALA A 29 -12.90 -3.75 -7.07
N ASP A 30 -12.26 -2.79 -6.39
CA ASP A 30 -12.76 -1.41 -6.31
C ASP A 30 -12.70 -0.67 -7.66
N ILE A 31 -11.65 -0.91 -8.45
CA ILE A 31 -11.54 -0.38 -9.82
C ILE A 31 -12.68 -0.88 -10.70
N GLU A 32 -12.95 -2.19 -10.66
CA GLU A 32 -14.04 -2.80 -11.43
C GLU A 32 -15.41 -2.32 -10.93
N THR A 33 -15.58 -2.18 -9.61
CA THR A 33 -16.84 -1.71 -8.99
C THR A 33 -17.15 -0.25 -9.32
N ARG A 34 -16.12 0.61 -9.37
CA ARG A 34 -16.25 2.05 -9.59
C ARG A 34 -15.97 2.47 -11.03
N ASP A 35 -15.70 1.51 -11.92
CA ASP A 35 -15.29 1.70 -13.32
C ASP A 35 -14.17 2.75 -13.46
N LEU A 36 -13.12 2.62 -12.65
CA LEU A 36 -12.03 3.60 -12.64
C LEU A 36 -11.18 3.48 -13.92
N PRO A 37 -10.68 4.59 -14.48
CA PRO A 37 -9.79 4.59 -15.64
C PRO A 37 -8.34 4.22 -15.25
N LEU A 38 -8.18 3.13 -14.50
CA LEU A 38 -6.90 2.62 -14.02
C LEU A 38 -6.74 1.15 -14.40
N SER A 39 -5.63 0.83 -15.06
CA SER A 39 -5.26 -0.56 -15.32
C SER A 39 -4.66 -1.23 -14.08
N HIS A 40 -4.95 -2.52 -13.88
CA HIS A 40 -4.30 -3.35 -12.87
C HIS A 40 -2.77 -3.25 -12.90
N LYS A 41 -2.17 -3.15 -14.09
CA LYS A 41 -0.70 -2.97 -14.24
C LYS A 41 -0.22 -1.64 -13.65
N GLN A 42 -0.99 -0.56 -13.83
CA GLN A 42 -0.65 0.76 -13.28
C GLN A 42 -0.70 0.72 -11.75
N VAL A 43 -1.73 0.08 -11.18
CA VAL A 43 -1.88 -0.07 -9.73
C VAL A 43 -0.71 -0.86 -9.14
N ILE A 44 -0.35 -2.01 -9.73
CA ILE A 44 0.82 -2.80 -9.29
C ILE A 44 2.09 -1.96 -9.34
N LYS A 45 2.30 -1.19 -10.42
CA LYS A 45 3.46 -0.32 -10.58
C LYS A 45 3.50 0.76 -9.49
N CYS A 46 2.37 1.41 -9.23
CA CYS A 46 2.24 2.43 -8.18
C CYS A 46 2.49 1.86 -6.78
N LEU A 47 1.89 0.71 -6.45
CA LEU A 47 2.11 0.03 -5.17
C LEU A 47 3.57 -0.36 -4.98
N LYS A 48 4.21 -0.94 -6.01
CA LYS A 48 5.65 -1.26 -5.97
C LYS A 48 6.52 -0.03 -5.76
N SER A 49 6.16 1.11 -6.34
CA SER A 49 6.88 2.37 -6.14
C SER A 49 6.68 2.89 -4.71
N LEU A 50 5.44 2.86 -4.23
CA LEU A 50 5.06 3.33 -2.90
C LEU A 50 5.75 2.51 -1.81
N THR A 51 5.71 1.18 -1.87
CA THR A 51 6.35 0.30 -0.88
C THR A 51 7.88 0.36 -0.88
N ARG A 52 8.49 0.98 -1.91
CA ARG A 52 9.95 1.19 -2.02
C ARG A 52 10.36 2.63 -1.73
N SER A 53 9.41 3.53 -1.46
CA SER A 53 9.71 4.92 -1.12
C SER A 53 10.27 5.04 0.29
N ASP A 54 11.20 5.97 0.51
CA ASP A 54 11.81 6.21 1.82
C ASP A 54 10.78 6.55 2.89
N LEU A 55 9.76 7.35 2.54
CA LEU A 55 8.63 7.67 3.42
C LEU A 55 7.93 6.40 3.93
N TYR A 56 7.60 5.48 3.02
CA TYR A 56 6.94 4.23 3.40
C TYR A 56 7.83 3.34 4.26
N LEU A 57 9.13 3.26 3.95
CA LEU A 57 10.09 2.48 4.73
C LEU A 57 10.33 3.09 6.12
N SER A 58 10.31 4.42 6.24
CA SER A 58 10.49 5.13 7.51
C SER A 58 9.38 4.82 8.53
N VAL A 59 8.15 4.62 8.04
CA VAL A 59 6.99 4.26 8.88
C VAL A 59 6.81 2.75 9.04
N MET A 60 7.59 1.93 8.33
CA MET A 60 7.48 0.47 8.34
C MET A 60 8.14 -0.15 9.58
N GLN A 61 7.50 0.02 10.72
CA GLN A 61 7.96 -0.53 12.00
C GLN A 61 7.24 -1.83 12.38
N PRO A 62 7.90 -2.76 13.09
CA PRO A 62 7.24 -3.94 13.66
C PRO A 62 6.08 -3.53 14.58
N GLY A 63 4.90 -4.10 14.36
CA GLY A 63 3.70 -3.79 15.15
C GLY A 63 2.92 -2.55 14.69
N ALA A 64 3.41 -1.79 13.71
CA ALA A 64 2.67 -0.67 13.15
C ALA A 64 1.36 -1.13 12.48
N PRO A 65 0.25 -0.39 12.67
CA PRO A 65 -1.04 -0.75 12.09
C PRO A 65 -0.98 -0.67 10.57
N ARG A 66 -1.64 -1.64 9.91
CA ARG A 66 -1.78 -1.68 8.46
C ARG A 66 -3.21 -1.39 8.11
N TYR A 67 -3.43 -0.51 7.15
CA TYR A 67 -4.75 -0.09 6.73
C TYR A 67 -5.12 -0.84 5.46
N ASP A 68 -6.40 -1.15 5.28
CA ASP A 68 -6.98 -1.64 4.03
C ASP A 68 -7.49 -0.48 3.15
N ILE A 69 -8.11 -0.79 2.00
CA ILE A 69 -8.65 0.25 1.11
C ILE A 69 -9.83 1.01 1.72
N HIS A 70 -10.42 0.53 2.80
CA HIS A 70 -11.51 1.18 3.53
C HIS A 70 -10.98 2.03 4.68
N GLY A 71 -9.72 1.87 5.07
CA GLY A 71 -9.11 2.54 6.22
C GLY A 71 -9.20 1.73 7.50
N GLU A 72 -9.60 0.45 7.41
CA GLU A 72 -9.67 -0.45 8.55
C GLU A 72 -8.27 -0.94 8.91
N SER A 73 -7.88 -0.74 10.18
CA SER A 73 -6.57 -1.15 10.66
C SER A 73 -6.53 -2.65 10.97
N SER A 74 -5.92 -3.43 10.10
CA SER A 74 -5.55 -4.81 10.38
C SER A 74 -4.26 -4.84 11.22
N ARG A 75 -4.32 -5.36 12.45
CA ARG A 75 -3.13 -5.71 13.26
C ARG A 75 -2.44 -6.95 12.69
N GLN A 76 -1.98 -6.90 11.45
CA GLN A 76 -1.14 -7.95 10.90
C GLN A 76 0.33 -7.59 11.14
N SER A 77 0.87 -8.12 12.23
CA SER A 77 2.30 -8.06 12.54
C SER A 77 3.08 -8.68 11.38
N LEU A 78 3.90 -7.88 10.69
CA LEU A 78 4.97 -8.43 9.86
C LEU A 78 5.88 -9.22 10.79
N LYS A 79 5.70 -10.54 10.86
CA LYS A 79 6.72 -11.45 11.37
C LYS A 79 7.98 -11.20 10.53
N LYS A 80 8.91 -10.43 11.11
CA LYS A 80 10.33 -10.25 10.76
C LYS A 80 10.63 -10.62 9.30
N ARG A 81 10.58 -9.64 8.38
CA ARG A 81 11.22 -9.81 7.06
C ARG A 81 12.71 -10.01 7.29
N ARG A 82 13.11 -11.29 7.33
CA ARG A 82 14.49 -11.75 7.38
C ARG A 82 15.20 -11.23 6.12
N ASN A 83 16.36 -10.57 6.32
CA ASN A 83 17.35 -10.17 5.33
C ASN A 83 16.99 -10.42 3.85
N MET A 84 16.77 -9.35 3.09
CA MET A 84 17.05 -9.38 1.67
C MET A 84 18.49 -8.86 1.50
N PRO A 85 19.46 -9.67 1.07
CA PRO A 85 20.80 -9.17 0.79
C PRO A 85 20.70 -8.18 -0.38
N VAL A 86 21.14 -6.94 -0.15
CA VAL A 86 21.64 -6.08 -1.23
C VAL A 86 22.88 -6.80 -1.75
N ASN A 87 22.80 -7.31 -2.98
CA ASN A 87 23.97 -7.79 -3.68
C ASN A 87 24.67 -6.54 -4.23
N VAL A 88 25.89 -6.29 -3.74
CA VAL A 88 26.83 -5.32 -4.32
C VAL A 88 27.52 -5.94 -5.54
#